data_AF-A0A640W494-F1
#
_entry.id   AF-A0A640W494-F1
#
_cell.length_a   1.000
_cell.length_b   1.000
_cell.length_c   1.000
_cell.angle_alpha   90.00
_cell.angle_beta   90.00
_cell.angle_gamma   90.00
#
_symmetry.space_group_name_H-M   'P 1'
#
loop_
_entity.id
_entity.type
_entity.pdbx_description
1 polymer ?
#
loop_
_entity_poly.entity_id
_entity_poly.type
_entity_poly.pdbx_seq_one_letter_code
_entity_poly.pdbx_strand_id
1 'polypeptide(L)' 'MQEADKPLRYKLAGLRSIKISSFRIIYQIKDDKIILLKFGHRKIVYKP' A
#
# COMPACT_ATOMS: atom_id res chain seq x y z
N MET A 1 2.63 4.19 -16.81
CA MET A 1 3.50 4.65 -15.70
C MET A 1 3.09 3.90 -14.44
N GLN A 2 3.95 3.01 -13.92
CA GLN A 2 3.68 2.29 -12.67
C GLN A 2 3.74 3.29 -11.51
N GLU A 3 2.59 3.59 -10.90
CA GLU A 3 2.51 4.46 -9.71
C GLU A 3 2.99 3.67 -8.49
N ALA A 4 4.28 3.40 -8.42
CA ALA A 4 4.90 2.66 -7.33
C ALA A 4 5.26 3.56 -6.16
N ASP A 5 4.66 4.74 -5.98
CA ASP A 5 5.04 5.56 -4.84
C ASP A 5 4.08 6.68 -4.45
N LYS A 6 2.79 6.38 -4.35
CA LYS A 6 1.85 7.37 -3.79
C LYS A 6 1.89 7.29 -2.27
N PRO A 7 2.48 8.28 -1.55
CA PRO A 7 2.32 8.38 -0.11
C PRO A 7 0.83 8.57 0.20
N LEU A 8 0.31 7.72 1.08
CA LEU A 8 -1.07 7.84 1.53
C LEU A 8 -1.19 9.09 2.43
N ARG A 9 -2.35 9.75 2.39
CA ARG A 9 -2.60 11.02 3.10
C ARG A 9 -3.40 10.80 4.38
N TYR A 10 -3.49 11.84 5.21
CA TYR A 10 -4.29 11.89 6.46
C TYR A 10 -3.88 10.81 7.47
N LYS A 11 -4.82 10.01 7.98
CA LYS A 11 -4.56 8.96 8.99
C LYS A 11 -3.61 7.85 8.52
N LEU A 12 -3.28 7.81 7.23
CA LEU A 12 -2.39 6.84 6.60
C LEU A 12 -1.06 7.48 6.16
N ALA A 13 -0.77 8.70 6.61
CA ALA A 13 0.52 9.35 6.35
C ALA A 13 1.68 8.49 6.86
N GLY A 14 2.67 8.25 6.01
CA GLY A 14 3.79 7.32 6.26
C GLY A 14 3.61 5.93 5.65
N LEU A 15 2.41 5.60 5.17
CA LEU A 15 2.17 4.36 4.42
C LEU A 15 2.35 4.56 2.93
N ARG A 16 2.91 3.54 2.27
CA ARG A 16 3.10 3.45 0.82
C ARG A 16 2.14 2.41 0.25
N SER A 17 1.78 2.60 -1.01
CA SER A 17 1.03 1.59 -1.76
C SER A 17 1.69 1.27 -3.08
N ILE A 18 1.77 -0.01 -3.41
CA ILE A 18 2.24 -0.48 -4.71
C ILE A 18 1.14 -1.31 -5.38
N LYS A 19 0.96 -1.06 -6.68
CA LYS A 19 0.04 -1.81 -7.53
C LYS A 19 0.82 -2.90 -8.25
N ILE A 20 0.45 -4.15 -8.01
CA ILE A 20 0.97 -5.31 -8.72
C ILE A 20 -0.19 -5.94 -9.48
N SER A 21 -0.24 -5.73 -10.80
CA SER A 21 -1.36 -6.18 -11.65
C SER A 21 -2.73 -5.71 -11.09
N SER A 22 -3.58 -6.64 -10.64
CA SER A 22 -4.89 -6.36 -10.04
C SER A 22 -4.89 -6.31 -8.51
N PHE A 23 -3.73 -6.41 -7.87
CA PHE A 23 -3.55 -6.37 -6.42
C PHE A 23 -2.96 -5.04 -5.97
N ARG A 24 -3.24 -4.67 -4.72
CA ARG A 24 -2.57 -3.59 -4.00
C ARG A 24 -1.95 -4.13 -2.73
N ILE A 25 -0.71 -3.72 -2.50
CA ILE A 25 0.01 -3.89 -1.24
C ILE A 25 0.07 -2.53 -0.56
N ILE A 26 -0.35 -2.47 0.69
CA ILE A 26 -0.09 -1.34 1.58
C ILE A 26 1.02 -1.76 2.52
N TYR A 27 2.08 -0.96 2.58
CA TYR A 27 3.25 -1.25 3.39
C TYR A 27 3.81 0.04 4.00
N GLN A 28 4.65 -0.11 5.01
CA GLN A 28 5.48 0.97 5.53
C GLN A 28 6.93 0.53 5.59
N ILE A 29 7.83 1.49 5.43
CA ILE A 29 9.26 1.30 5.68
C ILE A 29 9.53 1.88 7.06
N LYS A 30 10.03 1.06 7.96
CA LYS A 30 10.42 1.47 9.31
C LYS A 30 11.80 0.90 9.59
N ASP A 31 12.75 1.78 9.87
CA ASP A 31 14.17 1.44 10.04
C ASP A 31 14.68 0.70 8.78
N ASP A 32 15.15 -0.55 8.94
CA ASP A 32 15.60 -1.42 7.84
C ASP A 32 14.54 -2.43 7.39
N LYS A 33 13.28 -2.27 7.84
CA LYS A 33 12.21 -3.25 7.64
C LYS A 33 11.10 -2.72 6.74
N ILE A 34 10.58 -3.64 5.93
CA ILE A 34 9.33 -3.45 5.19
C ILE A 34 8.24 -4.20 5.94
N ILE A 35 7.27 -3.46 6.48
CA ILE A 35 6.11 -4.02 7.18
C ILE A 35 4.93 -4.01 6.21
N LEU A 36 4.52 -5.20 5.75
CA LEU A 36 3.29 -5.38 4.97
C LEU A 36 2.07 -5.28 5.89
N LEU A 37 1.19 -4.33 5.61
CA LEU A 37 -0.03 -4.10 6.40
C LEU A 37 -1.25 -4.75 5.77
N LYS A 38 -1.37 -4.69 4.45
CA LYS A 38 -2.52 -5.27 3.72
C LYS A 38 -2.11 -5.68 2.32
N PHE A 39 -2.56 -6.85 1.92
CA PHE A 39 -2.50 -7.33 0.54
C PHE A 39 -3.89 -7.76 0.12
N GLY A 40 -4.33 -7.33 -1.06
CA GLY A 40 -5.60 -7.79 -1.59
C GLY A 40 -5.86 -7.34 -3.02
N HIS A 41 -6.82 -8.00 -3.65
CA HIS A 41 -7.31 -7.63 -4.97
C HIS A 41 -7.97 -6.24 -4.91
N ARG A 42 -7.89 -5.46 -6.00
CA ARG A 42 -8.44 -4.09 -6.09
C ARG A 42 -9.91 -3.98 -5.65
N LYS A 43 -10.68 -5.06 -5.84
CA LYS A 43 -12.11 -5.15 -5.50
C LYS A 43 -12.38 -5.42 -4.00
N ILE A 44 -11.36 -5.82 -3.24
CA ILE A 44 -11.46 -6.29 -1.85
C ILE A 44 -10.75 -5.32 -0.90
N VAL A 45 -9.69 -4.62 -1.34
CA VAL A 45 -8.87 -3.77 -0.45
C VAL A 45 -9.65 -2.61 0.21
N TYR A 46 -10.73 -2.13 -0.41
CA TYR A 46 -11.60 -1.07 0.12
C TYR A 46 -12.90 -1.56 0.78
N LYS A 47 -13.14 -2.88 0.85
CA LYS A 47 -14.30 -3.40 1.58
C LYS A 47 -13.94 -3.52 3.07
N PRO A 48 -14.86 -3.12 3.98
CA PRO A 48 -14.68 -3.19 5.42
C PRO A 48 -14.50 -4.64 5.90
#